data_AF-A0A3D1YXK8-F1
#
_entry.id   AF-A0A3D1YXK8-F1
#
_cell.length_a   1.000
_cell.length_b   1.000
_cell.length_c   1.000
_cell.angle_alpha   90.00
_cell.angle_beta   90.00
_cell.angle_gamma   90.00
#
_symmetry.space_group_name_H-M   'P 1'
#
loop_
_entity.id
_entity.type
_entity.pdbx_description
1 polymer ?
#
loop_
_entity_poly.entity_id
_entity_poly.type
_entity_poly.pdbx_seq_one_letter_code
_entity_poly.pdbx_strand_id
1 'polypeptide(L)'
;MKTGLKELSVRFLIGGLAVTLSYVLAVGSPWRLLGGAFAAFPAVMISAIIITGLDEDSAQVGKVARGAVFGMLGGLVCVCATLLCLTSLSSWILSILFGLASWFIASLTIYKIFNKPD
;
A
#
# COMPACT_ATOMS: atom_id res chain seq x y z
N MET A 1 14.58 -6.38 23.31
CA MET A 1 14.71 -7.60 22.47
C MET A 1 14.20 -8.83 23.24
N LYS A 2 12.90 -9.16 23.14
CA LYS A 2 12.29 -10.45 23.54
C LYS A 2 10.95 -10.62 22.79
N THR A 3 10.70 -11.84 22.32
CA THR A 3 9.45 -12.42 21.77
C THR A 3 9.00 -12.05 20.34
N GLY A 4 9.57 -12.78 19.37
CA GLY A 4 9.14 -12.72 17.96
C GLY A 4 7.68 -13.06 17.70
N LEU A 5 6.99 -13.82 18.57
CA LEU A 5 5.56 -14.13 18.38
C LEU A 5 4.64 -12.98 18.84
N LYS A 6 4.99 -12.28 19.92
CA LYS A 6 4.18 -11.16 20.44
C LYS A 6 4.21 -9.98 19.46
N GLU A 7 5.38 -9.72 18.90
CA GLU A 7 5.58 -8.69 17.87
C GLU A 7 4.83 -9.03 16.57
N LEU A 8 4.90 -10.28 16.12
CA LEU A 8 4.14 -10.74 14.95
C LEU A 8 2.63 -10.58 15.15
N SER A 9 2.13 -10.96 16.33
CA SER A 9 0.73 -10.81 16.68
C SER A 9 0.30 -9.34 16.71
N VAL A 10 1.16 -8.43 17.19
CA VAL A 10 0.89 -6.98 17.20
C VAL A 10 0.86 -6.43 15.76
N ARG A 11 1.84 -6.77 14.93
CA ARG A 11 1.86 -6.37 13.50
C ARG A 11 0.64 -6.89 12.75
N PHE A 12 0.24 -8.13 13.02
CA PHE A 12 -0.94 -8.75 12.43
C PHE A 12 -2.24 -8.10 12.91
N LEU A 13 -2.40 -7.85 14.22
CA LEU A 13 -3.59 -7.20 14.76
C LEU A 13 -3.73 -5.78 14.21
N ILE A 14 -2.66 -4.99 14.28
CA ILE A 14 -2.68 -3.58 13.86
C ILE A 14 -2.89 -3.48 12.35
N GLY A 15 -2.17 -4.28 11.56
CA GLY A 15 -2.34 -4.32 10.11
C GLY A 15 -3.74 -4.81 9.71
N GLY A 16 -4.21 -5.90 10.30
CA GLY A 16 -5.53 -6.48 10.05
C GLY A 16 -6.67 -5.54 10.44
N LEU A 17 -6.59 -4.90 11.61
CA LEU A 17 -7.56 -3.89 12.04
C LEU A 17 -7.57 -2.68 11.11
N ALA A 18 -6.40 -2.18 10.72
CA ALA A 18 -6.31 -1.05 9.80
C ALA A 18 -7.00 -1.36 8.47
N VAL A 19 -6.76 -2.55 7.90
CA VAL A 19 -7.41 -3.01 6.65
C VAL A 19 -8.92 -3.20 6.83
N THR A 20 -9.35 -3.78 7.96
CA THR A 20 -10.78 -4.02 8.20
C THR A 20 -11.54 -2.71 8.39
N LEU A 21 -11.00 -1.79 9.18
CA LEU A 21 -11.57 -0.46 9.41
C LEU A 21 -11.66 0.34 8.11
N SER A 22 -10.61 0.31 7.29
CA SER A 22 -10.65 1.03 6.03
C SER A 22 -11.67 0.44 5.05
N TYR A 23 -11.81 -0.89 5.02
CA TYR A 23 -12.87 -1.52 4.23
C TYR A 23 -14.27 -1.11 4.68
N VAL A 24 -14.54 -1.08 5.99
CA VAL A 24 -15.83 -0.61 6.53
C VAL A 24 -16.12 0.83 6.10
N LEU A 25 -15.12 1.71 6.16
CA LEU A 25 -15.26 3.11 5.70
C LEU A 25 -15.50 3.19 4.18
N ALA A 26 -14.87 2.34 3.39
CA ALA A 26 -15.08 2.30 1.94
C ALA A 26 -16.47 1.77 1.54
N VAL A 27 -17.02 0.80 2.26
CA VAL A 27 -18.39 0.29 1.98
C VAL A 27 -19.44 1.37 2.20
N GLY A 28 -19.23 2.28 3.15
CA GLY A 28 -20.08 3.45 3.39
C GLY A 28 -19.89 4.59 2.39
N SER A 29 -18.88 4.54 1.52
CA SER A 29 -18.55 5.62 0.58
C SER A 29 -19.29 5.48 -0.75
N PRO A 30 -19.75 6.60 -1.38
CA PRO A 30 -20.40 6.57 -2.69
C PRO A 30 -19.48 6.07 -3.82
N TRP A 31 -18.16 6.05 -3.61
CA TRP A 31 -17.17 5.61 -4.60
C TRP A 31 -16.89 4.09 -4.55
N ARG A 32 -17.92 3.25 -4.69
CA ARG A 32 -17.79 1.78 -4.60
C ARG A 32 -16.75 1.15 -5.55
N LEU A 33 -16.56 1.69 -6.76
CA LEU A 33 -15.59 1.15 -7.73
C LEU A 33 -14.13 1.35 -7.32
N LEU A 34 -13.83 2.43 -6.59
CA LEU A 34 -12.47 2.81 -6.17
C LEU A 34 -12.27 2.64 -4.66
N GLY A 35 -13.35 2.42 -3.92
CA GLY A 35 -13.39 2.38 -2.46
C GLY A 35 -12.44 1.34 -1.88
N GLY A 36 -12.32 0.17 -2.49
CA GLY A 36 -11.37 -0.86 -2.04
C GLY A 36 -9.90 -0.43 -2.14
N ALA A 37 -9.49 0.15 -3.27
CA ALA A 37 -8.14 0.66 -3.46
C ALA A 37 -7.85 1.87 -2.54
N PHE A 38 -8.80 2.80 -2.46
CA PHE A 38 -8.69 3.97 -1.59
C PHE A 38 -8.76 3.65 -0.10
N ALA A 39 -9.37 2.55 0.32
CA ALA A 39 -9.32 2.07 1.70
C ALA A 39 -7.98 1.40 2.04
N ALA A 40 -7.41 0.65 1.10
CA ALA A 40 -6.14 -0.02 1.33
C ALA A 40 -4.99 0.97 1.58
N PHE A 41 -4.99 2.13 0.91
CA PHE A 41 -3.87 3.09 1.02
C PHE A 41 -3.72 3.70 2.43
N PRO A 42 -4.75 4.31 3.06
CA PRO A 42 -4.63 4.82 4.43
C PRO A 42 -4.32 3.73 5.45
N ALA A 43 -4.90 2.53 5.30
CA ALA A 43 -4.67 1.42 6.22
C ALA A 43 -3.20 1.00 6.25
N VAL A 44 -2.59 0.81 5.07
CA VAL A 44 -1.18 0.43 4.95
C VAL A 44 -0.27 1.53 5.53
N MET A 45 -0.62 2.81 5.31
CA MET A 45 0.15 3.94 5.86
C MET A 45 0.13 3.94 7.39
N ILE A 46 -1.06 3.87 7.98
CA ILE A 46 -1.28 3.91 9.42
C ILE A 46 -0.57 2.73 10.08
N SER A 47 -0.72 1.53 9.51
CA SER A 47 -0.04 0.34 10.02
C SER A 47 1.48 0.48 9.98
N ALA A 48 2.05 0.96 8.87
CA ALA A 48 3.50 1.14 8.75
C ALA A 48 4.03 2.15 9.77
N ILE A 49 3.35 3.30 9.91
CA ILE A 49 3.76 4.35 10.85
C ILE A 49 3.66 3.87 12.30
N ILE A 50 2.57 3.21 12.68
CA ILE A 50 2.41 2.70 14.06
C ILE A 50 3.47 1.66 14.37
N ILE A 51 3.69 0.69 13.46
CA ILE A 51 4.68 -0.37 13.68
C ILE A 51 6.09 0.22 13.80
N THR A 52 6.48 1.12 12.88
CA THR A 52 7.82 1.72 12.90
C THR A 52 7.98 2.69 14.07
N GLY A 53 6.94 3.43 14.45
CA GLY A 53 6.99 4.39 15.55
C GLY A 53 7.08 3.76 16.95
N LEU A 54 6.92 2.43 17.07
CA LEU A 54 7.12 1.72 18.33
C LEU A 54 8.60 1.49 18.64
N ASP A 55 9.45 1.38 17.61
CA ASP A 55 10.85 0.96 17.74
C ASP A 55 11.86 2.00 17.23
N GLU A 56 11.44 2.98 16.44
CA GLU A 56 12.33 3.89 15.72
C GLU A 56 12.03 5.38 15.99
N ASP A 57 13.05 6.22 15.81
CA ASP A 57 12.93 7.67 15.95
C ASP A 57 12.04 8.31 14.86
N SER A 58 11.52 9.51 15.16
CA SER A 58 10.65 10.29 14.26
C SER A 58 11.22 10.48 12.85
N ALA A 59 12.55 10.57 12.72
CA ALA A 59 13.22 10.69 11.43
C ALA A 59 13.09 9.42 10.57
N GLN A 60 13.17 8.24 11.18
CA GLN A 60 13.00 6.96 10.48
C GLN A 60 11.53 6.68 10.16
N VAL A 61 10.62 7.00 11.08
CA VAL A 61 9.17 6.95 10.84
C VAL A 61 8.79 7.81 9.64
N GLY A 62 9.35 9.01 9.52
CA GLY A 62 9.13 9.89 8.37
C GLY A 62 9.63 9.30 7.04
N LYS A 63 10.77 8.60 7.05
CA LYS A 63 11.28 7.89 5.85
C LYS A 63 10.36 6.74 5.45
N VAL A 64 9.91 5.94 6.41
CA VAL A 64 8.97 4.83 6.15
C VAL A 64 7.63 5.35 5.64
N ALA A 65 7.09 6.43 6.22
CA ALA A 65 5.87 7.06 5.74
C ALA A 65 6.00 7.54 4.28
N ARG A 66 7.11 8.20 3.93
CA ARG A 66 7.39 8.61 2.54
C ARG A 66 7.48 7.40 1.60
N GLY A 67 8.21 6.36 2.00
CA GLY A 67 8.30 5.11 1.25
C GLY A 67 6.92 4.47 1.01
N ALA A 68 6.08 4.43 2.03
CA ALA A 68 4.72 3.92 1.95
C ALA A 68 3.87 4.73 0.94
N VAL A 69 3.96 6.08 0.98
CA VAL A 69 3.25 6.95 0.03
C VAL A 69 3.67 6.67 -1.41
N PHE A 70 4.97 6.49 -1.68
CA PHE A 70 5.44 6.15 -3.03
C PHE A 70 4.90 4.79 -3.50
N GLY A 71 4.84 3.80 -2.61
CA GLY A 71 4.22 2.50 -2.89
C GLY A 71 2.72 2.60 -3.20
N MET A 72 1.99 3.48 -2.51
CA MET A 72 0.56 3.75 -2.77
C MET A 72 0.34 4.45 -4.11
N LEU A 73 1.20 5.41 -4.47
CA LEU A 73 1.16 6.06 -5.79
C LEU A 73 1.42 5.06 -6.91
N GLY A 74 2.39 4.15 -6.73
CA GLY A 74 2.54 3.02 -7.65
C GLY A 74 1.30 2.13 -7.68
N GLY A 75 0.61 1.97 -6.55
CA GLY A 75 -0.63 1.18 -6.44
C GLY A 75 -1.76 1.75 -7.31
N LEU A 76 -1.84 3.07 -7.47
CA LEU A 76 -2.76 3.70 -8.43
C LEU A 76 -2.42 3.29 -9.87
N VAL A 77 -1.13 3.28 -10.22
CA VAL A 77 -0.69 2.80 -11.55
C VAL A 77 -1.05 1.34 -11.77
N CYS A 78 -0.89 0.50 -10.74
CA CYS A 78 -1.30 -0.90 -10.75
C CYS A 78 -2.78 -1.07 -11.14
N VAL A 79 -3.67 -0.35 -10.43
CA VAL A 79 -5.12 -0.43 -10.66
C VAL A 79 -5.46 0.04 -12.06
N CYS A 80 -4.92 1.16 -12.51
CA CYS A 80 -5.14 1.68 -13.86
C CYS A 80 -4.64 0.71 -14.94
N ALA A 81 -3.41 0.20 -14.80
CA ALA A 81 -2.82 -0.73 -15.75
C ALA A 81 -3.58 -2.07 -15.81
N THR A 82 -3.98 -2.58 -14.64
CA THR A 82 -4.81 -3.80 -14.56
C THR A 82 -6.15 -3.60 -15.25
N LEU A 83 -6.83 -2.47 -14.99
CA LEU A 83 -8.11 -2.16 -15.63
C LEU A 83 -7.98 -2.06 -17.16
N LEU A 84 -6.99 -1.32 -17.66
CA LEU A 84 -6.74 -1.19 -19.10
C LEU A 84 -6.41 -2.54 -19.76
N CYS A 85 -5.63 -3.37 -19.06
CA CYS A 85 -5.26 -4.69 -19.56
C CYS A 85 -6.46 -5.64 -19.50
N LEU A 86 -7.34 -5.53 -18.52
CA LEU A 86 -8.56 -6.35 -18.41
C LEU A 86 -9.59 -5.99 -19.48
N THR A 87 -9.67 -4.71 -19.87
CA THR A 87 -10.54 -4.26 -20.96
C THR A 87 -9.99 -4.59 -22.35
N SER A 88 -8.67 -4.72 -22.49
CA SER A 88 -8.01 -4.96 -23.79
C SER A 88 -7.69 -6.43 -24.04
N LEU A 89 -7.32 -7.18 -22.99
CA LEU A 89 -7.03 -8.61 -23.04
C LEU A 89 -8.13 -9.37 -22.28
N SER A 90 -8.72 -10.38 -22.93
CA SER A 90 -9.74 -11.26 -22.34
C SER A 90 -9.21 -12.22 -21.24
N SER A 91 -7.98 -12.03 -20.77
CA SER A 91 -7.28 -12.95 -19.86
C SER A 91 -6.99 -12.29 -18.51
N TRP A 92 -7.82 -12.58 -17.51
CA TRP A 92 -7.76 -11.99 -16.17
C TRP A 92 -6.41 -12.17 -15.45
N ILE A 93 -5.76 -13.33 -15.61
CA ILE A 93 -4.48 -13.64 -14.98
C ILE A 93 -3.35 -12.75 -15.52
N LEU A 94 -3.33 -12.53 -16.84
CA LEU A 94 -2.35 -11.68 -17.50
C LEU A 94 -2.48 -10.22 -17.06
N SER A 95 -3.72 -9.74 -16.89
CA SER A 95 -3.97 -8.37 -16.42
C SER A 95 -3.46 -8.15 -14.99
N ILE A 96 -3.61 -9.14 -14.09
CA ILE A 96 -3.07 -9.06 -12.72
C ILE A 96 -1.55 -9.06 -12.74
N LEU A 97 -0.91 -9.95 -13.51
CA LEU A 97 0.55 -9.99 -13.64
C LEU A 97 1.12 -8.68 -14.18
N PHE A 98 0.48 -8.12 -15.21
CA PHE A 98 0.89 -6.86 -15.81
C PHE A 98 0.68 -5.67 -14.85
N GLY A 99 -0.44 -5.66 -14.13
CA GLY A 99 -0.71 -4.72 -13.04
C GLY A 99 0.38 -4.76 -11.99
N LEU A 100 0.72 -5.94 -11.48
CA LEU A 100 1.75 -6.11 -10.45
C LEU A 100 3.14 -5.71 -10.94
N ALA A 101 3.49 -6.04 -12.19
CA ALA A 101 4.74 -5.58 -12.79
C ALA A 101 4.77 -4.04 -12.90
N SER A 102 3.68 -3.43 -13.35
CA SER A 102 3.57 -1.97 -13.47
C SER A 102 3.65 -1.27 -12.11
N TRP A 103 3.06 -1.85 -11.06
CA TRP A 103 3.14 -1.36 -9.69
C TRP A 103 4.59 -1.25 -9.22
N PHE A 104 5.35 -2.33 -9.43
CA PHE A 104 6.73 -2.43 -8.97
C PHE A 104 7.62 -1.42 -9.72
N ILE A 105 7.49 -1.36 -11.05
CA ILE A 105 8.24 -0.41 -11.89
C ILE A 105 7.90 1.03 -11.53
N ALA A 106 6.61 1.36 -11.38
CA ALA A 106 6.16 2.70 -11.02
C ALA A 106 6.66 3.11 -9.64
N SER A 107 6.52 2.23 -8.63
CA SER A 107 6.99 2.51 -7.26
C SER A 107 8.50 2.79 -7.23
N LEU A 108 9.31 2.00 -7.94
CA LEU A 108 10.75 2.21 -8.04
C LEU A 108 11.10 3.51 -8.77
N THR A 109 10.37 3.84 -9.83
CA THR A 109 10.60 5.05 -10.62
C THR A 109 10.29 6.30 -9.79
N ILE A 110 9.15 6.31 -9.09
CA ILE A 110 8.74 7.39 -8.18
C ILE A 110 9.77 7.54 -7.06
N TYR A 111 10.17 6.44 -6.42
CA TYR A 111 11.20 6.49 -5.37
C TYR A 111 12.51 7.11 -5.89
N LYS A 112 12.99 6.71 -7.06
CA LYS A 112 14.23 7.27 -7.65
C LYS A 112 14.13 8.76 -7.99
N ILE A 113 12.96 9.22 -8.44
CA ILE A 113 12.74 10.63 -8.78
C ILE A 113 12.74 11.49 -7.52
N PHE A 114 12.06 11.06 -6.46
CA PHE A 114 11.92 11.83 -5.23
C PHE A 114 13.07 11.66 -4.23
N ASN A 115 13.82 10.56 -4.33
CA ASN A 115 14.98 10.28 -3.49
C ASN A 115 16.28 10.34 -4.30
N LYS A 116 16.37 11.32 -5.21
CA LYS A 116 17.60 11.62 -5.94
C LYS A 116 18.66 12.04 -4.91
N PRO A 117 19.83 11.38 -4.85
CA PRO A 117 20.95 11.90 -4.08
C PRO A 117 21.42 13.18 -4.78
N ASP A 118 21.36 14.30 -4.07
CA ASP A 118 22.07 15.52 -4.46
C ASP A 118 23.58 15.25 -4.48
#